data_AF-A0A2H0VF82-F1
#
_entry.id   AF-A0A2H0VF82-F1
#
_cell.length_a   1.000
_cell.length_b   1.000
_cell.length_c   1.000
_cell.angle_alpha   90.00
_cell.angle_beta   90.00
_cell.angle_gamma   90.00
#
_symmetry.space_group_name_H-M   'P 1'
#
loop_
_entity.id
_entity.type
_entity.pdbx_description
1 polymer ?
#
loop_
_entity_poly.entity_id
_entity_poly.type
_entity_poly.pdbx_seq_one_letter_code
_entity_poly.pdbx_strand_id
1 'polypeptide(L)'
;KIFATIPLPNKIHEREMDKTDIPGTFNAGATLGPVNETNMARIWNKHKQSNTPLKRKVFVAMSGGVDSSVAAFLLKQKGYDVTGVYMKNWSEESFGGKFSKYCPWRKDLKDVKNVCKILGIPVKVYNFEKEYNKKVIDYFFEGEKRGLTPNPDVVCNREIKFGLFLKRALKDGADYIATGHYVKKRKAESGEQKIEDRNIKYKIFKAKDKNKDQSYFLCTVIQKQLSKSLFPLGDYTKPEVRKIANRLGFKNAEKPESMGICFVGEVNFDEFLRARLKEKPGDVVDINNRIVGKHKGLPFYTIGQRRGINIGGGLPYFVVGKDLRKNHLIVGRGSKIKELYHREIKLKQVSWISGRSPKLPTKGNALIRYRQEQQACTIIRRKKDIVVKFSAKQRAATPGQFCAMYKKGVLLGGGVIV
;
A
#
# COMPACT_ATOMS: atom_id res chain seq x y z
N LYS A 1 16.16 -49.15 -20.59
CA LYS A 1 16.59 -48.25 -19.49
C LYS A 1 15.77 -46.96 -19.60
N ILE A 2 14.98 -46.44 -18.67
CA ILE A 2 14.60 -46.71 -17.28
C ILE A 2 13.21 -46.05 -17.10
N PHE A 3 12.37 -46.63 -16.23
CA PHE A 3 11.05 -46.15 -15.78
C PHE A 3 11.06 -44.76 -15.12
N ALA A 4 9.93 -44.03 -15.19
CA ALA A 4 9.55 -43.08 -14.14
C ALA A 4 8.01 -42.94 -14.04
N THR A 5 7.48 -43.54 -12.98
CA THR A 5 6.12 -43.51 -12.48
C THR A 5 5.78 -42.12 -11.92
N ILE A 6 4.61 -41.56 -12.24
CA ILE A 6 4.06 -40.37 -11.56
C ILE A 6 2.98 -40.84 -10.57
N PRO A 7 3.04 -40.49 -9.28
CA PRO A 7 2.02 -40.86 -8.30
C PRO A 7 0.78 -39.97 -8.40
N LEU A 8 -0.40 -40.58 -8.49
CA LEU A 8 -1.70 -39.92 -8.27
C LEU A 8 -1.99 -39.85 -6.76
N PRO A 9 -2.33 -38.68 -6.19
CA PRO A 9 -2.72 -38.60 -4.79
C PRO A 9 -4.21 -38.96 -4.62
N ASN A 10 -4.40 -40.04 -3.86
CA ASN A 10 -5.48 -40.39 -2.92
C ASN A 10 -6.96 -40.26 -3.34
N LYS A 11 -7.59 -41.44 -3.37
CA LYS A 11 -9.01 -41.76 -3.22
C LYS A 11 -9.81 -40.65 -2.51
N ILE A 12 -10.75 -40.07 -3.23
CA ILE A 12 -11.95 -39.47 -2.64
C ILE A 12 -12.80 -40.66 -2.16
N HIS A 13 -13.18 -40.68 -0.89
CA HIS A 13 -14.15 -41.64 -0.38
C HIS A 13 -15.45 -41.50 -1.18
N GLU A 14 -15.79 -42.50 -1.98
CA GLU A 14 -17.15 -42.67 -2.51
C GLU A 14 -18.07 -42.93 -1.32
N ARG A 15 -18.97 -41.99 -1.06
CA ARG A 15 -20.13 -42.23 -0.21
C ARG A 15 -21.24 -42.67 -1.17
N GLU A 16 -21.76 -43.89 -0.99
CA GLU A 16 -22.99 -44.30 -1.66
C GLU A 16 -24.11 -43.34 -1.23
N MET A 17 -24.77 -42.72 -2.22
CA MET A 17 -25.95 -41.89 -1.98
C MET A 17 -27.15 -42.78 -1.67
N ASP A 18 -27.80 -42.51 -0.54
CA ASP A 18 -29.05 -43.15 -0.14
C ASP A 18 -30.24 -42.46 -0.83
N LYS A 19 -31.34 -43.18 -1.03
CA LYS A 19 -32.56 -42.72 -1.72
C LYS A 19 -33.26 -41.53 -1.05
N THR A 20 -32.77 -41.07 0.10
CA THR A 20 -33.25 -39.91 0.86
C THR A 20 -32.58 -38.58 0.46
N ASP A 21 -31.51 -38.61 -0.36
CA ASP A 21 -30.79 -37.41 -0.82
C ASP A 21 -31.42 -36.71 -2.06
N ILE A 22 -32.66 -37.07 -2.44
CA ILE A 22 -33.37 -36.47 -3.59
C ILE A 22 -34.29 -35.34 -3.11
N PRO A 23 -34.05 -34.06 -3.46
CA PRO A 23 -35.01 -32.99 -3.19
C PRO A 23 -36.27 -33.19 -4.05
N GLY A 24 -37.41 -33.34 -3.38
CA GLY A 24 -38.71 -33.39 -4.03
C GLY A 24 -39.03 -32.09 -4.76
N THR A 25 -39.35 -32.21 -6.05
CA THR A 25 -40.56 -31.73 -6.75
C THR A 25 -40.23 -31.58 -8.23
N PHE A 26 -40.71 -32.53 -9.03
CA PHE A 26 -40.77 -32.37 -10.49
C PHE A 26 -42.05 -31.62 -10.84
N ASN A 27 -41.94 -30.43 -11.40
CA ASN A 27 -43.05 -29.84 -12.15
C ASN A 27 -43.11 -30.53 -13.52
N ALA A 28 -44.17 -31.30 -13.71
CA ALA A 28 -44.49 -31.99 -14.96
C ALA A 28 -44.86 -30.95 -16.03
N GLY A 29 -44.07 -30.89 -17.10
CA GLY A 29 -44.31 -29.96 -18.21
C GLY A 29 -43.30 -30.09 -19.34
N ALA A 30 -42.82 -31.30 -19.63
CA ALA A 30 -42.12 -31.62 -20.88
C ALA A 30 -42.13 -33.14 -21.08
N THR A 31 -42.82 -33.59 -22.12
CA THR A 31 -42.78 -34.97 -22.61
C THR A 31 -41.35 -35.33 -23.02
N LEU A 32 -40.64 -36.06 -22.16
CA LEU A 32 -39.35 -36.68 -22.48
C LEU A 32 -39.62 -38.13 -22.87
N GLY A 33 -39.22 -38.50 -24.09
CA GLY A 33 -39.20 -39.90 -24.54
C GLY A 33 -38.26 -40.78 -23.69
N PRO A 34 -38.24 -42.10 -23.93
CA PRO A 34 -37.60 -43.07 -23.05
C PRO A 34 -36.13 -42.73 -22.80
N VAL A 35 -35.75 -42.82 -21.52
CA VAL A 35 -34.41 -42.51 -21.02
C VAL A 35 -33.43 -43.54 -21.54
N ASN A 36 -32.55 -43.15 -22.46
CA ASN A 36 -31.39 -43.93 -22.90
C ASN A 36 -30.09 -43.29 -22.40
N GLU A 37 -29.02 -44.10 -22.28
CA GLU A 37 -27.71 -43.72 -21.70
C GLU A 37 -27.13 -42.43 -22.30
N THR A 38 -27.45 -42.15 -23.57
CA THR A 38 -27.02 -40.96 -24.32
C THR A 38 -27.69 -39.67 -23.83
N ASN A 39 -28.97 -39.71 -23.46
CA ASN A 39 -29.67 -38.56 -22.88
C ASN A 39 -29.22 -38.28 -21.43
N MET A 40 -28.89 -39.33 -20.67
CA MET A 40 -28.33 -39.20 -19.31
C MET A 40 -26.95 -38.55 -19.33
N ALA A 41 -26.05 -38.95 -20.24
CA ALA A 41 -24.73 -38.33 -20.39
C ALA A 41 -24.81 -36.85 -20.78
N ARG A 42 -25.82 -36.46 -21.57
CA ARG A 42 -26.02 -35.08 -22.02
C ARG A 42 -26.58 -34.18 -20.91
N ILE A 43 -27.50 -34.70 -20.09
CA ILE A 43 -28.03 -34.02 -18.89
C ILE A 43 -26.95 -33.92 -17.80
N TRP A 44 -26.16 -34.99 -17.60
CA TRP A 44 -25.06 -35.05 -16.64
C TRP A 44 -23.92 -34.08 -16.97
N ASN A 45 -23.56 -33.94 -18.26
CA ASN A 45 -22.54 -32.98 -18.71
C ASN A 45 -23.02 -31.52 -18.63
N LYS A 46 -24.32 -31.25 -18.81
CA LYS A 46 -24.89 -29.90 -18.62
C LYS A 46 -24.89 -29.49 -17.15
N HIS A 47 -25.16 -30.43 -16.23
CA HIS A 47 -25.13 -30.17 -14.78
C HIS A 47 -23.71 -30.11 -14.18
N LYS A 48 -22.73 -30.87 -14.72
CA LYS A 48 -21.32 -30.75 -14.31
C LYS A 48 -20.69 -29.39 -14.63
N GLN A 49 -21.17 -28.68 -15.67
CA GLN A 49 -20.75 -27.30 -15.93
C GLN A 49 -21.27 -26.29 -14.88
N SER A 50 -22.32 -26.62 -14.13
CA SER A 50 -22.95 -25.72 -13.15
C SER A 50 -22.44 -25.85 -11.71
N ASN A 51 -21.73 -26.93 -11.39
CA ASN A 51 -21.29 -27.24 -10.01
C ASN A 51 -19.80 -26.96 -9.72
N THR A 52 -19.10 -26.22 -10.58
CA THR A 52 -17.79 -25.66 -10.18
C THR A 52 -18.06 -24.48 -9.26
N PRO A 53 -17.55 -24.45 -8.02
CA PRO A 53 -17.70 -23.29 -7.15
C PRO A 53 -17.24 -22.05 -7.91
N LEU A 54 -18.12 -21.05 -8.05
CA LEU A 54 -17.81 -19.81 -8.77
C LEU A 54 -16.47 -19.28 -8.25
N LYS A 55 -15.48 -19.19 -9.15
CA LYS A 55 -14.16 -18.67 -8.81
C LYS A 55 -14.33 -17.24 -8.32
N ARG A 56 -13.93 -16.98 -7.08
CA ARG A 56 -13.98 -15.62 -6.50
C ARG A 56 -13.23 -14.66 -7.41
N LYS A 57 -13.87 -13.53 -7.73
CA LYS A 57 -13.33 -12.54 -8.66
C LYS A 57 -12.39 -11.57 -7.97
N VAL A 58 -11.19 -11.40 -8.50
CA VAL A 58 -10.15 -10.54 -7.92
C VAL A 58 -9.64 -9.55 -8.95
N PHE A 59 -9.76 -8.26 -8.64
CA PHE A 59 -9.17 -7.21 -9.46
C PHE A 59 -7.80 -6.84 -8.89
N VAL A 60 -6.75 -7.03 -9.67
CA VAL A 60 -5.37 -6.78 -9.23
C VAL A 60 -4.94 -5.40 -9.72
N ALA A 61 -4.58 -4.50 -8.82
CA ALA A 61 -3.97 -3.23 -9.16
C ALA A 61 -2.57 -3.48 -9.76
N MET A 62 -2.45 -3.30 -11.07
CA MET A 62 -1.23 -3.50 -11.82
C MET A 62 -0.63 -2.16 -12.24
N SER A 63 0.59 -1.88 -11.77
CA SER A 63 1.27 -0.60 -12.03
C SER A 63 2.25 -0.68 -13.21
N GLY A 64 2.35 -1.83 -13.89
CA GLY A 64 3.41 -2.10 -14.88
C GLY A 64 4.73 -2.55 -14.24
N GLY A 65 4.81 -2.64 -12.92
CA GLY A 65 5.96 -3.20 -12.19
C GLY A 65 5.85 -4.70 -11.94
N VAL A 66 7.00 -5.35 -11.73
CA VAL A 66 7.14 -6.81 -11.54
C VAL A 66 6.29 -7.35 -10.38
N ASP A 67 6.19 -6.58 -9.29
CA ASP A 67 5.49 -7.00 -8.07
C ASP A 67 4.02 -7.30 -8.34
N SER A 68 3.33 -6.35 -9.00
CA SER A 68 1.93 -6.54 -9.36
C SER A 68 1.71 -7.63 -10.41
N SER A 69 2.68 -7.85 -11.31
CA SER A 69 2.64 -8.95 -12.29
C SER A 69 2.65 -10.31 -11.60
N VAL A 70 3.59 -10.51 -10.67
CA VAL A 70 3.70 -11.76 -9.93
C VAL A 70 2.54 -11.94 -8.95
N ALA A 71 2.03 -10.87 -8.35
CA ALA A 71 0.82 -10.93 -7.53
C ALA A 71 -0.39 -11.45 -8.33
N ALA A 72 -0.58 -10.98 -9.56
CA ALA A 72 -1.64 -11.48 -10.44
C ALA A 72 -1.46 -12.96 -10.79
N PHE A 73 -0.23 -13.36 -11.13
CA PHE A 73 0.12 -14.76 -11.39
C PHE A 73 -0.20 -15.67 -10.19
N LEU A 74 0.26 -15.30 -8.99
CA LEU A 74 0.05 -16.09 -7.77
C LEU A 74 -1.43 -16.26 -7.44
N LEU A 75 -2.26 -15.25 -7.71
CA LEU A 75 -3.72 -15.36 -7.52
C LEU A 75 -4.36 -16.27 -8.57
N LYS A 76 -3.93 -16.18 -9.83
CA LYS A 76 -4.40 -17.08 -10.88
C LYS A 76 -4.06 -18.55 -10.54
N GLN A 77 -2.84 -18.80 -10.07
CA GLN A 77 -2.39 -20.13 -9.61
C GLN A 77 -3.24 -20.65 -8.43
N LYS A 78 -3.72 -19.77 -7.56
CA LYS A 78 -4.64 -20.11 -6.45
C LYS A 78 -6.10 -20.31 -6.89
N GLY A 79 -6.38 -20.28 -8.19
CA GLY A 79 -7.71 -20.57 -8.75
C GLY A 79 -8.69 -19.41 -8.75
N TYR A 80 -8.26 -18.16 -8.46
CA TYR A 80 -9.12 -16.99 -8.56
C TYR A 80 -9.45 -16.62 -10.02
N ASP A 81 -10.61 -16.00 -10.24
CA ASP A 81 -10.91 -15.29 -11.49
C ASP A 81 -10.24 -13.91 -11.44
N VAL A 82 -9.12 -13.76 -12.13
CA VAL A 82 -8.25 -12.59 -12.01
C VAL A 82 -8.45 -11.64 -13.18
N THR A 83 -8.69 -10.36 -12.87
CA THR A 83 -8.64 -9.26 -13.85
C THR A 83 -7.53 -8.29 -13.46
N GLY A 84 -6.64 -7.98 -14.39
CA GLY A 84 -5.65 -6.92 -14.22
C GLY A 84 -6.29 -5.53 -14.36
N VAL A 85 -6.01 -4.61 -13.46
CA VAL A 85 -6.52 -3.23 -13.52
C VAL A 85 -5.37 -2.25 -13.45
N TYR A 86 -5.21 -1.45 -14.50
CA TYR A 86 -4.31 -0.30 -14.51
C TYR A 86 -5.07 0.96 -14.05
N MET A 87 -4.53 1.67 -13.05
CA MET A 87 -5.09 2.95 -12.59
C MET A 87 -4.33 4.10 -13.23
N LYS A 88 -4.96 4.80 -14.17
CA LYS A 88 -4.46 6.07 -14.71
C LYS A 88 -4.79 7.16 -13.71
N ASN A 89 -3.82 7.50 -12.87
CA ASN A 89 -3.95 8.52 -11.82
C ASN A 89 -3.21 9.82 -12.15
N TRP A 90 -2.38 9.78 -13.19
CA TRP A 90 -1.58 10.89 -13.64
C TRP A 90 -1.30 10.74 -15.14
N SER A 91 -1.25 11.85 -15.85
CA SER A 91 -0.85 11.96 -17.26
C SER A 91 -0.15 13.28 -17.53
N GLU A 92 0.30 13.47 -18.77
CA GLU A 92 0.88 14.72 -19.21
C GLU A 92 -0.08 15.92 -19.01
N GLU A 93 -1.37 15.71 -19.22
CA GLU A 93 -2.40 16.75 -19.14
C GLU A 93 -2.80 17.07 -17.69
N SER A 94 -2.69 16.08 -16.79
CA SER A 94 -3.07 16.18 -15.37
C SER A 94 -2.37 17.31 -14.60
N PHE A 95 -1.28 17.86 -15.15
CA PHE A 95 -0.54 18.97 -14.56
C PHE A 95 -0.26 20.11 -15.54
N GLY A 96 -1.19 20.32 -16.49
CA GLY A 96 -1.10 21.39 -17.48
C GLY A 96 0.08 21.21 -18.45
N GLY A 97 0.38 19.97 -18.84
CA GLY A 97 1.48 19.63 -19.75
C GLY A 97 2.86 19.57 -19.08
N LYS A 98 3.00 20.07 -17.84
CA LYS A 98 4.27 20.06 -17.10
C LYS A 98 4.61 18.62 -16.68
N PHE A 99 5.89 18.27 -16.78
CA PHE A 99 6.42 16.92 -16.50
C PHE A 99 5.97 15.81 -17.47
N SER A 100 5.48 16.16 -18.66
CA SER A 100 5.10 15.20 -19.71
C SER A 100 6.20 14.19 -20.03
N LYS A 101 7.46 14.65 -20.09
CA LYS A 101 8.67 13.82 -20.31
C LYS A 101 8.85 12.71 -19.28
N TYR A 102 8.32 12.87 -18.07
CA TYR A 102 8.47 11.92 -16.97
C TYR A 102 7.31 10.94 -16.87
N CYS A 103 6.26 11.09 -17.68
CA CYS A 103 5.02 10.34 -17.48
C CYS A 103 5.14 8.90 -18.01
N PRO A 104 5.17 7.88 -17.14
CA PRO A 104 5.45 6.51 -17.57
C PRO A 104 4.18 5.79 -18.07
N TRP A 105 3.01 6.42 -18.01
CA TRP A 105 1.73 5.72 -17.99
C TRP A 105 1.46 4.86 -19.24
N ARG A 106 1.84 5.35 -20.44
CA ARG A 106 1.70 4.58 -21.69
C ARG A 106 2.60 3.34 -21.68
N LYS A 107 3.83 3.48 -21.21
CA LYS A 107 4.80 2.37 -21.10
C LYS A 107 4.35 1.36 -20.05
N ASP A 108 3.91 1.84 -18.89
CA ASP A 108 3.41 0.99 -17.80
C ASP A 108 2.15 0.23 -18.23
N LEU A 109 1.21 0.87 -18.91
CA LEU A 109 0.03 0.21 -19.45
C LEU A 109 0.40 -0.84 -20.50
N LYS A 110 1.41 -0.59 -21.34
CA LYS A 110 1.93 -1.59 -22.29
C LYS A 110 2.50 -2.80 -21.55
N ASP A 111 3.26 -2.59 -20.47
CA ASP A 111 3.77 -3.68 -19.63
C ASP A 111 2.64 -4.48 -18.98
N VAL A 112 1.60 -3.82 -18.46
CA VAL A 112 0.42 -4.48 -17.92
C VAL A 112 -0.28 -5.33 -18.98
N LYS A 113 -0.51 -4.79 -20.17
CA LYS A 113 -1.13 -5.53 -21.29
C LYS A 113 -0.31 -6.77 -21.68
N ASN A 114 1.02 -6.63 -21.76
CA ASN A 114 1.91 -7.76 -22.05
C ASN A 114 1.82 -8.86 -21.00
N VAL A 115 1.86 -8.51 -19.71
CA VAL A 115 1.74 -9.47 -18.62
C VAL A 115 0.36 -10.13 -18.61
N CYS A 116 -0.72 -9.35 -18.80
CA CYS A 116 -2.08 -9.90 -18.86
C CYS A 116 -2.25 -10.87 -20.03
N LYS A 117 -1.61 -10.60 -21.19
CA LYS A 117 -1.59 -11.51 -22.34
C LYS A 117 -0.89 -12.82 -22.02
N ILE A 118 0.31 -12.78 -21.43
CA ILE A 118 1.06 -13.98 -21.01
C ILE A 118 0.24 -14.79 -20.00
N LEU A 119 -0.40 -14.10 -19.06
CA LEU A 119 -1.24 -14.72 -18.06
C LEU A 119 -2.61 -15.15 -18.57
N GLY A 120 -3.02 -14.82 -19.80
CA GLY A 120 -4.39 -15.07 -20.29
C GLY A 120 -5.47 -14.56 -19.34
N ILE A 121 -5.36 -13.30 -18.91
CA ILE A 121 -6.34 -12.62 -18.04
C ILE A 121 -6.81 -11.30 -18.69
N PRO A 122 -8.05 -10.87 -18.44
CA PRO A 122 -8.55 -9.59 -18.93
C PRO A 122 -7.83 -8.40 -18.27
N VAL A 123 -7.80 -7.28 -18.99
CA VAL A 123 -7.25 -6.01 -18.52
C VAL A 123 -8.31 -4.92 -18.55
N LYS A 124 -8.38 -4.11 -17.50
CA LYS A 124 -9.19 -2.88 -17.43
C LYS A 124 -8.31 -1.67 -17.14
N VAL A 125 -8.78 -0.50 -17.53
CA VAL A 125 -8.17 0.79 -17.19
C VAL A 125 -9.20 1.62 -16.43
N TYR A 126 -8.82 2.10 -15.25
CA TYR A 126 -9.61 3.07 -14.48
C TYR A 126 -8.90 4.41 -14.48
N ASN A 127 -9.60 5.46 -14.87
CA ASN A 127 -9.11 6.82 -14.75
C ASN A 127 -9.56 7.40 -13.41
N PHE A 128 -8.59 7.76 -12.55
CA PHE A 128 -8.81 8.49 -11.30
C PHE A 128 -7.94 9.75 -11.21
N GLU A 129 -7.56 10.34 -12.34
CA GLU A 129 -6.70 11.52 -12.40
C GLU A 129 -7.27 12.69 -11.59
N LYS A 130 -8.58 12.95 -11.73
CA LYS A 130 -9.28 14.03 -11.02
C LYS A 130 -9.24 13.80 -9.52
N GLU A 131 -9.56 12.59 -9.07
CA GLU A 131 -9.61 12.25 -7.66
C GLU A 131 -8.23 12.16 -7.04
N TYR A 132 -7.24 11.65 -7.77
CA TYR A 132 -5.84 11.60 -7.33
C TYR A 132 -5.29 13.01 -7.13
N ASN A 133 -5.52 13.92 -8.08
CA ASN A 133 -5.14 15.33 -7.94
C ASN A 133 -5.79 15.94 -6.67
N LYS A 134 -7.11 15.81 -6.54
CA LYS A 134 -7.85 16.40 -5.42
C LYS A 134 -7.48 15.83 -4.05
N LYS A 135 -7.27 14.51 -3.95
CA LYS A 135 -7.12 13.82 -2.65
C LYS A 135 -5.66 13.63 -2.22
N VAL A 136 -4.73 13.59 -3.16
CA VAL A 136 -3.32 13.29 -2.89
C VAL A 136 -2.44 14.49 -3.17
N ILE A 137 -2.54 15.06 -4.37
CA ILE A 137 -1.69 16.17 -4.80
C ILE A 137 -2.03 17.46 -4.05
N ASP A 138 -3.31 17.82 -3.96
CA ASP A 138 -3.73 19.03 -3.23
C ASP A 138 -3.36 18.93 -1.75
N TYR A 139 -3.61 17.77 -1.12
CA TYR A 139 -3.17 17.48 0.26
C TYR A 139 -1.65 17.70 0.43
N PHE A 140 -0.85 17.21 -0.51
CA PHE A 140 0.60 17.35 -0.48
C PHE A 140 1.00 18.83 -0.56
N PHE A 141 0.49 19.58 -1.54
CA PHE A 141 0.84 20.99 -1.70
C PHE A 141 0.29 21.89 -0.59
N GLU A 142 -0.88 21.60 -0.04
CA GLU A 142 -1.42 22.31 1.14
C GLU A 142 -0.55 22.10 2.38
N GLY A 143 -0.06 20.87 2.59
CA GLY A 143 0.85 20.59 3.69
C GLY A 143 2.19 21.31 3.54
N GLU A 144 2.78 21.31 2.34
CA GLU A 144 4.01 22.05 2.03
C GLU A 144 3.84 23.56 2.26
N LYS A 145 2.72 24.15 1.82
CA LYS A 145 2.39 25.57 2.09
C LYS A 145 2.33 25.90 3.59
N ARG A 146 1.97 24.92 4.41
CA ARG A 146 1.90 25.03 5.88
C ARG A 146 3.22 24.68 6.57
N GLY A 147 4.30 24.45 5.81
CA GLY A 147 5.62 24.14 6.34
C GLY A 147 5.80 22.69 6.81
N LEU A 148 4.80 21.83 6.56
CA LEU A 148 4.87 20.41 6.88
C LEU A 148 5.66 19.66 5.80
N THR A 149 5.95 18.38 6.04
CA THR A 149 6.48 17.47 5.01
C THR A 149 5.51 16.30 4.87
N PRO A 150 4.49 16.39 3.99
CA PRO A 150 3.46 15.38 3.87
C PRO A 150 3.97 14.07 3.25
N ASN A 151 3.28 12.97 3.53
CA ASN A 151 3.52 11.69 2.87
C ASN A 151 2.38 11.35 1.89
N PRO A 152 2.53 11.60 0.58
CA PRO A 152 1.46 11.37 -0.39
C PRO A 152 1.15 9.87 -0.58
N ASP A 153 2.12 8.98 -0.36
CA ASP A 153 1.94 7.55 -0.59
C ASP A 153 1.02 6.89 0.45
N VAL A 154 1.12 7.30 1.72
CA VAL A 154 0.18 6.85 2.76
C VAL A 154 -1.25 7.28 2.42
N VAL A 155 -1.44 8.52 1.97
CA VAL A 155 -2.75 9.04 1.57
C VAL A 155 -3.25 8.37 0.30
N CYS A 156 -2.39 8.16 -0.69
CA CYS A 156 -2.73 7.45 -1.92
C CYS A 156 -3.21 6.02 -1.65
N ASN A 157 -2.58 5.32 -0.70
CA ASN A 157 -3.06 4.01 -0.28
C ASN A 157 -4.47 4.10 0.30
N ARG A 158 -4.68 4.98 1.29
CA ARG A 158 -5.97 5.15 1.97
C ARG A 158 -7.11 5.54 1.03
N GLU A 159 -6.87 6.55 0.19
CA GLU A 159 -7.89 7.22 -0.60
C GLU A 159 -8.09 6.59 -1.99
N ILE A 160 -7.01 6.19 -2.65
CA ILE A 160 -7.05 5.75 -4.05
C ILE A 160 -7.03 4.23 -4.14
N LYS A 161 -5.96 3.57 -3.67
CA LYS A 161 -5.77 2.11 -3.86
C LYS A 161 -6.76 1.29 -3.04
N PHE A 162 -6.99 1.65 -1.78
CA PHE A 162 -7.93 0.95 -0.90
C PHE A 162 -9.28 1.68 -0.75
N GLY A 163 -9.38 2.90 -1.28
CA GLY A 163 -10.63 3.67 -1.34
C GLY A 163 -11.31 3.50 -2.69
N LEU A 164 -10.98 4.38 -3.64
CA LEU A 164 -11.64 4.45 -4.95
C LEU A 164 -11.52 3.18 -5.78
N PHE A 165 -10.33 2.59 -5.86
CA PHE A 165 -10.14 1.34 -6.60
C PHE A 165 -10.97 0.21 -6.02
N LEU A 166 -10.96 0.04 -4.69
CA LEU A 166 -11.83 -0.94 -4.02
C LEU A 166 -13.30 -0.69 -4.35
N LYS A 167 -13.78 0.54 -4.16
CA LYS A 167 -15.18 0.90 -4.43
C LYS A 167 -15.57 0.60 -5.88
N ARG A 168 -14.73 0.98 -6.84
CA ARG A 168 -15.00 0.75 -8.27
C ARG A 168 -14.93 -0.73 -8.64
N ALA A 169 -13.93 -1.46 -8.15
CA ALA A 169 -13.78 -2.88 -8.42
C ALA A 169 -14.97 -3.69 -7.90
N LEU A 170 -15.45 -3.40 -6.69
CA LEU A 170 -16.65 -4.04 -6.14
C LEU A 170 -17.89 -3.74 -6.99
N LYS A 171 -18.06 -2.49 -7.45
CA LYS A 171 -19.18 -2.12 -8.36
C LYS A 171 -19.10 -2.87 -9.70
N ASP A 172 -17.89 -3.14 -10.19
CA ASP A 172 -17.65 -3.87 -11.43
C ASP A 172 -17.63 -5.41 -11.23
N GLY A 173 -18.10 -5.90 -10.07
CA GLY A 173 -18.33 -7.31 -9.78
C GLY A 173 -17.13 -8.07 -9.19
N ALA A 174 -16.10 -7.38 -8.70
CA ALA A 174 -15.02 -8.05 -7.97
C ALA A 174 -15.47 -8.41 -6.54
N ASP A 175 -15.05 -9.57 -6.06
CA ASP A 175 -15.22 -9.95 -4.64
C ASP A 175 -14.13 -9.33 -3.76
N TYR A 176 -12.93 -9.21 -4.33
CA TYR A 176 -11.73 -8.68 -3.69
C TYR A 176 -10.91 -7.81 -4.65
N ILE A 177 -10.10 -6.93 -4.08
CA ILE A 177 -8.96 -6.36 -4.79
C ILE A 177 -7.66 -7.01 -4.32
N ALA A 178 -6.62 -6.92 -5.14
CA ALA A 178 -5.27 -7.26 -4.75
C ALA A 178 -4.27 -6.20 -5.17
N THR A 179 -3.14 -6.17 -4.47
CA THR A 179 -2.02 -5.26 -4.79
C THR A 179 -0.70 -6.01 -4.66
N GLY A 180 0.34 -5.51 -5.31
CA GLY A 180 1.72 -6.00 -5.16
C GLY A 180 2.42 -5.52 -3.89
N HIS A 181 1.69 -5.15 -2.81
CA HIS A 181 2.35 -4.71 -1.59
C HIS A 181 2.97 -5.88 -0.82
N TYR A 182 4.19 -5.67 -0.32
CA TYR A 182 4.89 -6.57 0.58
C TYR A 182 4.37 -6.37 2.01
N VAL A 183 3.31 -7.09 2.35
CA VAL A 183 2.70 -7.14 3.69
C VAL A 183 2.02 -8.48 3.89
N LYS A 184 2.03 -9.00 5.13
CA LYS A 184 1.30 -10.23 5.46
C LYS A 184 -0.04 -9.86 6.08
N LYS A 185 -1.13 -10.39 5.52
CA LYS A 185 -2.47 -10.31 6.13
C LYS A 185 -2.85 -11.66 6.71
N ARG A 186 -3.23 -11.71 7.98
CA ARG A 186 -3.78 -12.91 8.63
C ARG A 186 -5.17 -12.64 9.18
N LYS A 187 -6.00 -13.67 9.26
CA LYS A 187 -7.23 -13.60 10.05
C LYS A 187 -6.85 -13.46 11.53
N ALA A 188 -7.64 -12.73 12.30
CA ALA A 188 -7.50 -12.77 13.75
C ALA A 188 -8.05 -14.13 14.24
N GLU A 189 -7.28 -14.86 15.03
CA GLU A 189 -7.70 -16.14 15.62
C GLU A 189 -8.77 -15.90 16.68
N SER A 190 -9.77 -16.78 16.76
CA SER A 190 -10.92 -16.70 17.69
C SER A 190 -10.51 -16.92 19.15
N GLY A 191 -9.44 -17.69 19.42
CA GLY A 191 -8.96 -18.00 20.77
C GLY A 191 -8.10 -16.91 21.44
N GLU A 192 -7.54 -15.97 20.67
CA GLU A 192 -6.75 -14.84 21.20
C GLU A 192 -7.58 -13.58 21.50
N GLN A 193 -8.88 -13.61 21.18
CA GLN A 193 -9.74 -12.43 21.25
C GLN A 193 -10.40 -12.33 22.63
N LYS A 194 -10.06 -11.28 23.39
CA LYS A 194 -10.94 -10.83 24.47
C LYS A 194 -12.31 -10.47 23.86
N ILE A 195 -13.40 -10.55 24.63
CA ILE A 195 -14.79 -10.26 24.18
C ILE A 195 -14.87 -8.94 23.38
N GLU A 196 -14.04 -7.97 23.74
CA GLU A 196 -13.91 -6.68 23.07
C GLU A 196 -13.37 -6.76 21.61
N ASP A 197 -12.56 -7.75 21.24
CA ASP A 197 -11.87 -7.87 19.94
C ASP A 197 -12.65 -8.61 18.85
N ARG A 198 -13.90 -9.04 19.12
CA ARG A 198 -14.74 -9.86 18.22
C ARG A 198 -15.00 -9.26 16.83
N ASN A 199 -14.79 -7.95 16.66
CA ASN A 199 -14.97 -7.24 15.39
C ASN A 199 -13.70 -7.12 14.53
N ILE A 200 -12.53 -7.54 15.03
CA ILE A 200 -11.27 -7.51 14.26
C ILE A 200 -11.19 -8.78 13.42
N LYS A 201 -11.39 -8.66 12.11
CA LYS A 201 -11.35 -9.81 11.20
C LYS A 201 -9.93 -10.11 10.70
N TYR A 202 -9.11 -9.07 10.54
CA TYR A 202 -7.78 -9.19 9.94
C TYR A 202 -6.73 -8.32 10.63
N LYS A 203 -5.51 -8.87 10.74
CA LYS A 203 -4.30 -8.22 11.24
C LYS A 203 -3.29 -8.06 10.09
N ILE A 204 -2.54 -6.95 10.08
CA ILE A 204 -1.40 -6.73 9.17
C ILE A 204 -0.11 -6.99 9.95
N PHE A 205 0.76 -7.79 9.36
CA PHE A 205 2.11 -8.09 9.83
C PHE A 205 3.12 -7.65 8.78
N LYS A 206 4.38 -7.53 9.22
CA LYS A 206 5.49 -7.28 8.31
C LYS A 206 5.65 -8.39 7.27
N ALA A 207 6.11 -8.01 6.09
CA ALA A 207 6.52 -8.96 5.06
C ALA A 207 7.68 -9.87 5.52
N LYS A 208 7.85 -11.00 4.84
CA LYS A 208 9.06 -11.85 4.94
C LYS A 208 10.31 -11.03 4.62
N ASP A 209 10.23 -10.20 3.57
CA ASP A 209 11.29 -9.29 3.18
C ASP A 209 11.26 -8.01 4.02
N LYS A 210 12.18 -7.92 4.98
CA LYS A 210 12.26 -6.75 5.88
C LYS A 210 12.70 -5.48 5.15
N ASN A 211 13.46 -5.60 4.06
CA ASN A 211 13.95 -4.45 3.27
C ASN A 211 12.85 -3.88 2.37
N LYS A 212 11.86 -4.72 2.04
CA LYS A 212 10.72 -4.37 1.19
C LYS A 212 9.40 -4.23 1.93
N ASP A 213 9.36 -4.51 3.23
CA ASP A 213 8.13 -4.39 4.04
C ASP A 213 7.45 -3.04 3.81
N GLN A 214 6.21 -3.07 3.37
CA GLN A 214 5.42 -1.87 3.03
C GLN A 214 4.33 -1.60 4.05
N SER A 215 4.35 -2.26 5.21
CA SER A 215 3.34 -2.09 6.26
C SER A 215 3.20 -0.63 6.73
N TYR A 216 4.30 0.13 6.73
CA TYR A 216 4.31 1.56 7.03
C TYR A 216 3.30 2.36 6.17
N PHE A 217 3.25 2.10 4.87
CA PHE A 217 2.37 2.83 3.95
C PHE A 217 0.89 2.46 4.09
N LEU A 218 0.59 1.37 4.78
CA LEU A 218 -0.76 0.88 5.03
C LEU A 218 -1.25 1.23 6.44
N CYS A 219 -0.51 2.03 7.22
CA CYS A 219 -0.82 2.35 8.61
C CYS A 219 -2.16 3.08 8.82
N THR A 220 -2.80 3.58 7.76
CA THR A 220 -4.10 4.25 7.83
C THR A 220 -5.27 3.46 7.22
N VAL A 221 -5.01 2.25 6.70
CA VAL A 221 -6.04 1.36 6.13
C VAL A 221 -6.94 0.82 7.25
N ILE A 222 -8.24 0.73 6.98
CA ILE A 222 -9.26 0.27 7.96
C ILE A 222 -9.72 -1.17 7.69
N GLN A 223 -10.33 -1.84 8.69
CA GLN A 223 -10.86 -3.21 8.55
C GLN A 223 -11.73 -3.42 7.30
N LYS A 224 -12.63 -2.49 6.98
CA LYS A 224 -13.52 -2.60 5.80
C LYS A 224 -12.71 -2.78 4.53
N GLN A 225 -11.69 -1.96 4.34
CA GLN A 225 -10.78 -2.02 3.19
C GLN A 225 -9.93 -3.29 3.22
N LEU A 226 -9.35 -3.61 4.38
CA LEU A 226 -8.49 -4.77 4.57
C LEU A 226 -9.22 -6.11 4.32
N SER A 227 -10.48 -6.19 4.73
CA SER A 227 -11.32 -7.40 4.59
C SER A 227 -11.54 -7.81 3.13
N LYS A 228 -11.53 -6.83 2.22
CA LYS A 228 -11.72 -7.00 0.78
C LYS A 228 -10.41 -6.90 -0.02
N SER A 229 -9.26 -6.91 0.64
CA SER A 229 -7.94 -6.75 0.00
C SER A 229 -7.05 -7.99 0.17
N LEU A 230 -6.32 -8.36 -0.89
CA LEU A 230 -5.36 -9.47 -0.90
C LEU A 230 -3.93 -8.97 -1.14
N PHE A 231 -2.96 -9.64 -0.51
CA PHE A 231 -1.54 -9.29 -0.56
C PHE A 231 -0.70 -10.54 -0.85
N PRO A 232 -0.56 -10.93 -2.12
CA PRO A 232 0.07 -12.21 -2.46
C PRO A 232 1.57 -12.27 -2.17
N LEU A 233 2.25 -11.13 -2.03
CA LEU A 233 3.71 -11.05 -1.93
C LEU A 233 4.24 -11.04 -0.48
N GLY A 234 3.37 -11.06 0.53
CA GLY A 234 3.78 -10.94 1.93
C GLY A 234 4.79 -12.01 2.37
N ASP A 235 4.73 -13.20 1.78
CA ASP A 235 5.60 -14.35 2.08
C ASP A 235 6.77 -14.52 1.09
N TYR A 236 7.00 -13.54 0.23
CA TYR A 236 8.07 -13.57 -0.76
C TYR A 236 9.08 -12.44 -0.54
N THR A 237 10.31 -12.70 -0.93
CA THR A 237 11.38 -11.72 -1.07
C THR A 237 11.40 -11.13 -2.48
N LYS A 238 11.97 -9.94 -2.64
CA LYS A 238 12.10 -9.33 -3.97
C LYS A 238 12.88 -10.21 -4.96
N PRO A 239 14.00 -10.86 -4.59
CA PRO A 239 14.67 -11.80 -5.48
C PRO A 239 13.80 -12.99 -5.88
N GLU A 240 13.03 -13.57 -4.95
CA GLU A 240 12.09 -14.66 -5.28
C GLU A 240 11.01 -14.19 -6.28
N VAL A 241 10.48 -12.98 -6.10
CA VAL A 241 9.52 -12.38 -7.04
C VAL A 241 10.14 -12.19 -8.43
N ARG A 242 11.36 -11.67 -8.54
CA ARG A 242 12.05 -11.54 -9.84
C ARG A 242 12.31 -12.88 -10.50
N LYS A 243 12.74 -13.89 -9.74
CA LYS A 243 12.92 -15.27 -10.25
C LYS A 243 11.64 -15.84 -10.84
N ILE A 244 10.49 -15.65 -10.17
CA ILE A 244 9.19 -16.06 -10.69
C ILE A 244 8.87 -15.33 -12.00
N ALA A 245 9.08 -14.02 -12.04
CA ALA A 245 8.82 -13.20 -13.23
C ALA A 245 9.68 -13.60 -14.44
N ASN A 246 10.98 -13.85 -14.23
CA ASN A 246 11.90 -14.31 -15.27
C ASN A 246 11.48 -15.67 -15.82
N ARG A 247 11.11 -16.62 -14.96
CA ARG A 247 10.63 -17.95 -15.38
C ARG A 247 9.34 -17.87 -16.23
N LEU A 248 8.50 -16.87 -15.99
CA LEU A 248 7.26 -16.64 -16.75
C LEU A 248 7.47 -15.80 -18.01
N GLY A 249 8.70 -15.37 -18.31
CA GLY A 249 9.00 -14.53 -19.47
C GLY A 249 8.43 -13.11 -19.37
N PHE A 250 8.21 -12.59 -18.16
CA PHE A 250 7.73 -11.21 -17.99
C PHE A 250 8.81 -10.21 -18.39
N LYS A 251 8.54 -9.41 -19.44
CA LYS A 251 9.46 -8.36 -19.92
C LYS A 251 9.82 -7.32 -18.85
N ASN A 252 8.97 -7.15 -17.84
CA ASN A 252 9.19 -6.20 -16.76
C ASN A 252 9.88 -6.83 -15.52
N ALA A 253 10.40 -8.06 -15.61
CA ALA A 253 11.02 -8.77 -14.48
C ALA A 253 12.18 -7.99 -13.83
N GLU A 254 13.06 -7.43 -14.66
CA GLU A 254 14.22 -6.64 -14.21
C GLU A 254 13.97 -5.13 -14.18
N LYS A 255 12.73 -4.70 -14.43
CA LYS A 255 12.39 -3.27 -14.40
C LYS A 255 12.75 -2.69 -13.03
N PRO A 256 13.47 -1.55 -12.98
CA PRO A 256 13.74 -0.84 -11.75
C PRO A 256 12.45 -0.53 -11.00
N GLU A 257 12.57 -0.42 -9.68
CA GLU A 257 11.43 -0.02 -8.86
C GLU A 257 11.12 1.45 -9.12
N SER A 258 9.84 1.79 -9.16
CA SER A 258 9.44 3.20 -9.25
C SER A 258 9.88 3.91 -7.97
N MET A 259 10.83 4.83 -8.11
CA MET A 259 11.18 5.78 -7.05
C MET A 259 10.36 7.08 -7.23
N GLY A 260 10.29 7.90 -6.19
CA GLY A 260 9.56 9.17 -6.21
C GLY A 260 8.10 9.06 -5.74
N ILE A 261 7.29 10.06 -6.12
CA ILE A 261 5.89 10.17 -5.68
C ILE A 261 5.05 9.16 -6.46
N CYS A 262 4.23 8.36 -5.78
CA CYS A 262 3.44 7.31 -6.42
C CYS A 262 2.58 7.86 -7.58
N PHE A 263 2.64 7.22 -8.75
CA PHE A 263 1.98 7.61 -10.02
C PHE A 263 2.58 8.81 -10.77
N VAL A 264 3.32 9.71 -10.10
CA VAL A 264 4.00 10.83 -10.77
C VAL A 264 5.33 10.37 -11.37
N GLY A 265 6.06 9.51 -10.64
CA GLY A 265 7.34 8.93 -11.07
C GLY A 265 8.57 9.65 -10.51
N GLU A 266 9.71 9.43 -11.16
CA GLU A 266 11.02 10.01 -10.80
C GLU A 266 11.15 11.43 -11.35
N VAL A 267 10.47 12.37 -10.71
CA VAL A 267 10.60 13.80 -10.99
C VAL A 267 11.64 14.44 -10.08
N ASN A 268 12.33 15.47 -10.59
CA ASN A 268 13.09 16.36 -9.71
C ASN A 268 12.12 17.00 -8.72
N PHE A 269 12.30 16.73 -7.43
CA PHE A 269 11.34 17.13 -6.40
C PHE A 269 11.24 18.66 -6.26
N ASP A 270 12.35 19.39 -6.43
CA ASP A 270 12.31 20.85 -6.40
C ASP A 270 11.54 21.42 -7.59
N GLU A 271 11.73 20.86 -8.79
CA GLU A 271 10.93 21.25 -9.96
C GLU A 271 9.44 20.96 -9.75
N PHE A 272 9.13 19.79 -9.21
CA PHE A 272 7.76 19.40 -8.86
C PHE A 272 7.11 20.39 -7.90
N LEU A 273 7.83 20.81 -6.85
CA LEU A 273 7.36 21.82 -5.91
C LEU A 273 7.14 23.19 -6.60
N ARG A 274 8.09 23.65 -7.42
CA ARG A 274 8.00 24.93 -8.16
C ARG A 274 6.77 25.02 -9.05
N ALA A 275 6.25 23.89 -9.51
CA ALA A 275 5.14 23.90 -10.43
C ALA A 275 3.80 24.35 -9.81
N ARG A 276 3.67 24.36 -8.47
CA ARG A 276 2.53 24.97 -7.75
C ARG A 276 2.91 25.87 -6.57
N LEU A 277 4.17 25.90 -6.16
CA LEU A 277 4.66 26.75 -5.07
C LEU A 277 5.61 27.80 -5.61
N LYS A 278 5.32 29.07 -5.32
CA LYS A 278 6.24 30.17 -5.60
C LYS A 278 7.43 30.10 -4.66
N GLU A 279 8.63 30.30 -5.18
CA GLU A 279 9.81 30.50 -4.35
C GLU A 279 9.62 31.76 -3.49
N LYS A 280 9.95 31.65 -2.21
CA LYS A 280 9.87 32.73 -1.24
C LYS A 280 11.18 32.76 -0.47
N PRO A 281 12.24 33.37 -1.03
CA PRO A 281 13.53 33.41 -0.39
C PRO A 281 13.45 34.05 0.99
N GLY A 282 14.30 33.58 1.91
CA GLY A 282 14.31 34.01 3.30
C GLY A 282 15.64 33.69 3.96
N ASP A 283 15.78 34.10 5.22
CA ASP A 283 17.01 33.92 5.98
C ASP A 283 17.15 32.49 6.50
N VAL A 284 18.37 31.97 6.41
CA VAL A 284 18.76 30.79 7.17
C VAL A 284 19.39 31.27 8.46
N VAL A 285 18.80 30.90 9.59
CA VAL A 285 19.25 31.29 10.92
C VAL A 285 19.75 30.08 11.69
N ASP A 286 20.82 30.22 12.46
CA ASP A 286 21.26 29.17 13.36
C ASP A 286 20.39 29.10 14.63
N ILE A 287 20.64 28.11 15.49
CA ILE A 287 19.95 27.96 16.79
C ILE A 287 20.14 29.13 17.75
N ASN A 288 21.10 30.03 17.49
CA ASN A 288 21.34 31.26 18.25
C ASN A 288 20.74 32.50 17.55
N ASN A 289 19.87 32.29 16.54
CA ASN A 289 19.25 33.33 15.71
C ASN A 289 20.24 34.16 14.87
N ARG A 290 21.46 33.69 14.62
CA ARG A 290 22.40 34.37 13.72
C ARG A 290 22.09 34.00 12.28
N ILE A 291 22.06 35.00 11.39
CA ILE A 291 21.90 34.77 9.95
C ILE A 291 23.19 34.11 9.42
N VAL A 292 23.04 32.93 8.83
CA VAL A 292 24.14 32.11 8.28
C VAL A 292 24.02 31.88 6.78
N GLY A 293 22.95 32.37 6.15
CA GLY A 293 22.75 32.26 4.70
C GLY A 293 21.33 32.62 4.27
N LYS A 294 21.00 32.28 3.03
CA LYS A 294 19.66 32.46 2.43
C LYS A 294 19.13 31.14 1.89
N HIS A 295 17.82 30.95 1.94
CA HIS A 295 17.15 29.78 1.36
C HIS A 295 16.26 30.17 0.18
N LYS A 296 15.89 29.20 -0.67
CA LYS A 296 15.00 29.43 -1.84
C LYS A 296 13.50 29.44 -1.48
N GLY A 297 13.16 28.88 -0.33
CA GLY A 297 11.80 28.83 0.22
C GLY A 297 11.63 27.64 1.15
N LEU A 298 10.85 27.81 2.22
CA LEU A 298 10.69 26.76 3.25
C LEU A 298 10.18 25.39 2.74
N PRO A 299 9.34 25.29 1.68
CA PRO A 299 8.92 23.99 1.14
C PRO A 299 10.06 23.12 0.58
N PHE A 300 11.18 23.71 0.16
CA PHE A 300 12.32 22.96 -0.41
C PHE A 300 13.21 22.27 0.64
N TYR A 301 12.83 22.35 1.91
CA TYR A 301 13.61 21.85 3.02
C TYR A 301 12.79 20.93 3.89
N THR A 302 13.39 19.91 4.49
CA THR A 302 12.74 18.99 5.43
C THR A 302 13.53 18.95 6.74
N ILE A 303 12.86 18.81 7.88
CA ILE A 303 13.53 18.66 9.17
C ILE A 303 14.53 17.48 9.11
N GLY A 304 15.75 17.72 9.55
CA GLY A 304 16.86 16.78 9.52
C GLY A 304 17.63 16.71 8.20
N GLN A 305 17.23 17.46 7.16
CA GLN A 305 17.94 17.57 5.87
C GLN A 305 19.32 18.20 6.06
N ARG A 306 20.31 17.66 5.34
CA ARG A 306 21.69 18.17 5.29
C ARG A 306 22.03 18.82 3.94
N ARG A 307 21.67 18.14 2.85
CA ARG A 307 22.04 18.55 1.48
C ARG A 307 21.14 19.67 0.99
N GLY A 308 21.64 20.52 0.09
CA GLY A 308 20.87 21.59 -0.56
C GLY A 308 20.66 22.86 0.29
N ILE A 309 21.21 22.92 1.51
CA ILE A 309 21.24 24.15 2.32
C ILE A 309 22.30 25.13 1.77
N ASN A 310 23.38 24.62 1.18
CA ASN A 310 24.44 25.39 0.50
C ASN A 310 25.07 26.51 1.35
N ILE A 311 25.27 26.24 2.64
CA ILE A 311 26.01 27.11 3.56
C ILE A 311 27.40 26.51 3.79
N GLY A 312 28.44 27.29 3.50
CA GLY A 312 29.84 26.89 3.65
C GLY A 312 30.37 26.99 5.09
N GLY A 313 31.69 26.79 5.24
CA GLY A 313 32.40 27.14 6.47
C GLY A 313 32.52 26.05 7.54
N GLY A 314 32.78 24.78 7.18
CA GLY A 314 33.19 23.73 8.12
C GLY A 314 32.14 22.64 8.40
N LEU A 315 31.83 22.36 9.67
CA LEU A 315 30.89 21.29 10.06
C LEU A 315 29.51 21.46 9.38
N PRO A 316 28.85 20.35 8.99
CA PRO A 316 27.61 20.41 8.21
C PRO A 316 26.45 20.99 9.02
N TYR A 317 25.63 21.78 8.35
CA TYR A 317 24.34 22.23 8.85
C TYR A 317 23.24 21.19 8.59
N PHE A 318 22.27 21.15 9.50
CA PHE A 318 21.04 20.39 9.35
C PHE A 318 19.84 21.26 9.68
N VAL A 319 18.77 21.13 8.91
CA VAL A 319 17.49 21.83 9.18
C VAL A 319 16.90 21.30 10.49
N VAL A 320 16.64 22.18 11.46
CA VAL A 320 16.03 21.83 12.76
C VAL A 320 14.62 22.36 12.91
N GLY A 321 14.26 23.38 12.15
CA GLY A 321 12.96 24.02 12.25
C GLY A 321 12.65 24.89 11.03
N LYS A 322 11.40 25.30 10.94
CA LYS A 322 10.90 26.27 9.97
C LYS A 322 10.01 27.25 10.71
N ASP A 323 10.30 28.54 10.61
CA ASP A 323 9.41 29.60 11.09
C ASP A 323 8.71 30.23 9.90
N LEU A 324 7.42 29.91 9.74
CA LEU A 324 6.62 30.41 8.62
C LEU A 324 6.24 31.88 8.78
N ARG A 325 6.21 32.40 10.01
CA ARG A 325 5.84 33.80 10.26
C ARG A 325 6.99 34.72 9.87
N LYS A 326 8.20 34.36 10.27
CA LYS A 326 9.43 35.11 9.94
C LYS A 326 10.04 34.72 8.59
N ASN A 327 9.55 33.65 7.96
CA ASN A 327 10.17 33.03 6.79
C ASN A 327 11.65 32.68 7.04
N HIS A 328 11.92 32.05 8.19
CA HIS A 328 13.27 31.61 8.57
C HIS A 328 13.40 30.10 8.46
N LEU A 329 14.49 29.63 7.84
CA LEU A 329 14.93 28.24 7.93
C LEU A 329 15.90 28.13 9.10
N ILE A 330 15.54 27.33 10.11
CA ILE A 330 16.37 27.19 11.31
C ILE A 330 17.32 26.01 11.12
N VAL A 331 18.62 26.22 11.33
CA VAL A 331 19.65 25.18 11.18
C VAL A 331 20.49 24.99 12.44
N GLY A 332 20.92 23.76 12.68
CA GLY A 332 21.91 23.42 13.70
C GLY A 332 23.17 22.87 13.04
N ARG A 333 24.32 23.04 13.68
CA ARG A 333 25.63 22.64 13.14
C ARG A 333 26.14 21.37 13.83
N GLY A 334 26.72 20.46 13.06
CA GLY A 334 27.32 19.22 13.57
C GLY A 334 26.33 18.05 13.76
N SER A 335 26.80 16.94 14.35
CA SER A 335 26.04 15.68 14.42
C SER A 335 25.14 15.55 15.67
N LYS A 336 25.42 16.29 16.75
CA LYS A 336 24.73 16.23 18.05
C LYS A 336 23.85 17.47 18.29
N ILE A 337 22.85 17.67 17.45
CA ILE A 337 21.93 18.81 17.56
C ILE A 337 20.71 18.43 18.40
N LYS A 338 20.60 18.93 19.64
CA LYS A 338 19.60 18.50 20.63
C LYS A 338 18.16 18.70 20.14
N GLU A 339 17.91 19.77 19.39
CA GLU A 339 16.63 20.20 18.83
C GLU A 339 16.06 19.17 17.84
N LEU A 340 16.91 18.35 17.22
CA LEU A 340 16.47 17.27 16.34
C LEU A 340 15.99 16.03 17.08
N TYR A 341 16.26 15.90 18.38
CA TYR A 341 16.03 14.67 19.13
C TYR A 341 14.82 14.78 20.06
N HIS A 342 13.73 14.10 19.68
CA HIS A 342 12.48 14.10 20.44
C HIS A 342 12.28 12.77 21.15
N ARG A 343 11.96 12.82 22.45
CA ARG A 343 11.55 11.61 23.20
C ARG A 343 10.07 11.31 23.01
N GLU A 344 9.26 12.31 22.66
CA GLU A 344 7.83 12.19 22.51
C GLU A 344 7.38 12.86 21.22
N ILE A 345 6.44 12.24 20.52
CA ILE A 345 5.76 12.84 19.37
C ILE A 345 4.26 12.79 19.60
N LYS A 346 3.58 13.82 19.13
CA LYS A 346 2.13 13.92 19.17
C LYS A 346 1.57 13.51 17.81
N LEU A 347 0.49 12.72 17.82
CA LEU A 347 -0.18 12.27 16.61
C LEU A 347 -1.58 12.84 16.50
N LYS A 348 -1.94 13.31 15.31
CA LYS A 348 -3.31 13.63 14.89
C LYS A 348 -3.78 12.68 13.81
N GLN A 349 -5.10 12.68 13.57
CA GLN A 349 -5.75 11.85 12.54
C GLN A 349 -5.35 10.37 12.66
N VAL A 350 -5.30 9.87 13.89
CA VAL A 350 -4.89 8.49 14.15
C VAL A 350 -5.97 7.54 13.62
N SER A 351 -5.56 6.64 12.75
CA SER A 351 -6.36 5.53 12.27
C SER A 351 -5.87 4.24 12.93
N TRP A 352 -6.80 3.46 13.46
CA TRP A 352 -6.53 2.14 14.01
C TRP A 352 -7.03 1.10 13.02
N ILE A 353 -6.19 0.13 12.66
CA ILE A 353 -6.56 -0.92 11.70
C ILE A 353 -7.75 -1.73 12.21
N SER A 354 -7.81 -1.96 13.52
CA SER A 354 -8.93 -2.60 14.23
C SER A 354 -10.22 -1.78 14.25
N GLY A 355 -10.19 -0.50 13.86
CA GLY A 355 -11.29 0.45 13.98
C GLY A 355 -11.43 1.11 15.35
N ARG A 356 -10.64 0.67 16.35
CA ARG A 356 -10.71 1.18 17.72
C ARG A 356 -9.33 1.22 18.37
N SER A 357 -9.12 2.18 19.27
CA SER A 357 -7.87 2.27 20.03
C SER A 357 -7.67 0.98 20.85
N PRO A 358 -6.44 0.44 20.94
CA PRO A 358 -6.14 -0.57 21.94
C PRO A 358 -6.26 0.04 23.35
N LYS A 359 -6.23 -0.80 24.39
CA LYS A 359 -6.08 -0.33 25.78
C LYS A 359 -4.75 0.44 25.90
N LEU A 360 -4.84 1.70 26.32
CA LEU A 360 -3.71 2.59 26.54
C LEU A 360 -3.53 2.86 28.04
N PRO A 361 -2.30 3.01 28.55
CA PRO A 361 -1.04 2.96 27.81
C PRO A 361 -0.68 1.54 27.33
N THR A 362 0.04 1.43 26.21
CA THR A 362 0.59 0.14 25.74
C THR A 362 2.02 0.28 25.25
N LYS A 363 2.88 -0.67 25.63
CA LYS A 363 4.21 -0.83 25.04
C LYS A 363 4.10 -1.39 23.62
N GLY A 364 5.03 -0.99 22.75
CA GLY A 364 5.10 -1.40 21.36
C GLY A 364 6.33 -0.84 20.67
N ASN A 365 6.27 -0.80 19.35
CA ASN A 365 7.29 -0.21 18.48
C ASN A 365 6.67 0.81 17.53
N ALA A 366 7.44 1.78 17.09
CA ALA A 366 7.00 2.78 16.12
C ALA A 366 8.05 3.07 15.05
N LEU A 367 7.56 3.53 13.89
CA LEU A 367 8.35 4.05 12.77
C LEU A 367 7.86 5.45 12.45
N ILE A 368 8.76 6.44 12.45
CA ILE A 368 8.44 7.83 12.09
C ILE A 368 8.82 8.17 10.65
N ARG A 369 9.50 7.25 9.97
CA ARG A 369 9.82 7.32 8.54
C ARG A 369 10.01 5.93 7.96
N TYR A 370 9.78 5.79 6.66
CA TYR A 370 10.01 4.54 5.93
C TYR A 370 11.51 4.16 5.96
N ARG A 371 11.80 2.84 6.01
CA ARG A 371 13.16 2.25 6.15
C ARG A 371 13.93 2.61 7.41
N GLN A 372 13.32 3.28 8.38
CA GLN A 372 13.89 3.33 9.72
C GLN A 372 13.76 1.97 10.40
N GLU A 373 14.67 1.68 11.33
CA GLU A 373 14.46 0.60 12.29
C GLU A 373 13.33 0.94 13.26
N GLN A 374 12.60 -0.08 13.68
CA GLN A 374 11.53 0.08 14.66
C GLN A 374 12.10 0.48 16.02
N GLN A 375 11.44 1.46 16.64
CA GLN A 375 11.90 2.05 17.90
C GLN A 375 10.94 1.67 19.01
N ALA A 376 11.48 1.13 20.10
CA ALA A 376 10.70 0.80 21.28
C ALA A 376 10.02 2.06 21.84
N CYS A 377 8.74 1.95 22.15
CA CYS A 377 7.94 3.07 22.60
C CYS A 377 6.76 2.63 23.49
N THR A 378 6.17 3.61 24.16
CA THR A 378 4.89 3.49 24.85
C THR A 378 3.90 4.45 24.21
N ILE A 379 2.78 3.91 23.74
CA ILE A 379 1.68 4.66 23.15
C ILE A 379 0.72 5.01 24.27
N ILE A 380 0.39 6.29 24.41
CA ILE A 380 -0.46 6.80 25.48
C ILE A 380 -1.50 7.75 24.91
N ARG A 381 -2.63 7.89 25.63
CA ARG A 381 -3.61 8.94 25.37
C ARG A 381 -3.37 10.07 26.37
N ARG A 382 -3.23 11.30 25.86
CA ARG A 382 -3.20 12.52 26.68
C ARG A 382 -4.33 13.43 26.23
N LYS A 383 -5.35 13.59 27.08
CA LYS A 383 -6.60 14.28 26.71
C LYS A 383 -7.20 13.65 25.44
N LYS A 384 -7.32 14.42 24.36
CA LYS A 384 -7.87 13.98 23.07
C LYS A 384 -6.80 13.42 22.11
N ASP A 385 -5.52 13.55 22.46
CA ASP A 385 -4.41 13.24 21.55
C ASP A 385 -3.75 11.90 21.87
N ILE A 386 -3.17 11.29 20.84
CA ILE A 386 -2.30 10.13 20.99
C ILE A 386 -0.86 10.61 21.00
N VAL A 387 -0.08 10.14 21.96
CA VAL A 387 1.35 10.46 22.10
C VAL A 387 2.13 9.15 22.04
N VAL A 388 3.24 9.16 21.30
CA VAL A 388 4.20 8.06 21.26
C VAL A 388 5.44 8.51 22.01
N LYS A 389 5.70 7.87 23.16
CA LYS A 389 6.87 8.11 24.00
C LYS A 389 7.94 7.05 23.71
N PHE A 390 9.03 7.43 23.08
CA PHE A 390 10.12 6.53 22.74
C PHE A 390 11.04 6.26 23.94
N SER A 391 11.60 5.05 24.01
CA SER A 391 12.61 4.71 25.02
C SER A 391 13.90 5.53 24.80
N ALA A 392 14.38 5.56 23.55
CA ALA A 392 15.49 6.39 23.10
C ALA A 392 14.98 7.61 22.31
N LYS A 393 15.67 8.75 22.41
CA LYS A 393 15.29 9.96 21.64
C LYS A 393 15.40 9.69 20.14
N GLN A 394 14.40 10.14 19.38
CA GLN A 394 14.32 9.95 17.94
C GLN A 394 14.73 11.20 17.19
N ARG A 395 15.60 11.02 16.19
CA ARG A 395 16.12 12.12 15.38
C ARG A 395 15.11 12.49 14.28
N ALA A 396 14.87 13.79 14.11
CA ALA A 396 14.09 14.39 13.03
C ALA A 396 12.68 13.81 12.91
N ALA A 397 11.90 13.88 14.00
CA ALA A 397 10.46 13.65 13.94
C ALA A 397 9.79 14.83 13.21
N THR A 398 9.48 14.63 11.93
CA THR A 398 9.02 15.72 11.05
C THR A 398 7.50 15.85 11.02
N PRO A 399 6.93 17.03 11.36
CA PRO A 399 5.50 17.29 11.20
C PRO A 399 5.00 17.06 9.77
N GLY A 400 3.85 16.42 9.62
CA GLY A 400 3.26 16.02 8.33
C GLY A 400 3.64 14.60 7.86
N GLN A 401 4.73 14.01 8.37
CA GLN A 401 5.01 12.59 8.18
C GLN A 401 4.08 11.72 9.05
N PHE A 402 4.08 10.42 8.80
CA PHE A 402 3.27 9.47 9.55
C PHE A 402 4.12 8.71 10.57
N CYS A 403 3.54 8.45 11.73
CA CYS A 403 4.05 7.47 12.67
C CYS A 403 3.22 6.19 12.56
N ALA A 404 3.84 5.09 12.11
CA ALA A 404 3.23 3.76 12.13
C ALA A 404 3.54 3.05 13.46
N MET A 405 2.52 2.51 14.12
CA MET A 405 2.59 1.90 15.45
C MET A 405 2.37 0.39 15.38
N TYR A 406 3.16 -0.37 16.13
CA TYR A 406 3.19 -1.82 16.09
C TYR A 406 3.23 -2.43 17.49
N LYS A 407 2.69 -3.64 17.65
CA LYS A 407 2.79 -4.44 18.87
C LYS A 407 2.96 -5.92 18.51
N LYS A 408 4.00 -6.56 19.05
CA LYS A 408 4.33 -7.97 18.75
C LYS A 408 4.34 -8.28 17.24
N GLY A 409 4.90 -7.38 16.43
CA GLY A 409 4.96 -7.51 14.97
C GLY A 409 3.66 -7.19 14.21
N VAL A 410 2.54 -6.94 14.90
CA VAL A 410 1.27 -6.51 14.30
C VAL A 410 1.25 -5.00 14.15
N LEU A 411 0.90 -4.51 12.96
CA LEU A 411 0.61 -3.09 12.73
C LEU A 411 -0.73 -2.75 13.41
N LEU A 412 -0.70 -1.83 14.36
CA LEU A 412 -1.89 -1.35 15.08
C LEU A 412 -2.62 -0.27 14.27
N GLY A 413 -1.85 0.58 13.58
CA GLY A 413 -2.35 1.77 12.90
C GLY A 413 -1.29 2.85 12.81
N GLY A 414 -1.70 4.08 12.56
CA GLY A 414 -0.80 5.21 12.44
C GLY A 414 -1.51 6.55 12.40
N GLY A 415 -0.75 7.63 12.52
CA GLY A 415 -1.27 8.99 12.49
C GLY A 415 -0.21 9.99 12.03
N VAL A 416 -0.65 11.21 11.77
CA VAL A 416 0.20 12.31 11.30
C VAL A 416 0.93 12.93 12.49
N ILE A 417 2.25 13.04 12.39
CA ILE A 417 3.10 13.74 13.36
C ILE A 417 2.80 15.23 13.30
N VAL A 418 2.62 15.88 14.45
CA VAL A 418 2.32 17.33 14.55
C VAL A 418 3.24 18.08 15.47
#